data_AF-A0A9E5UKS3-F1
#
_entry.id   AF-A0A9E5UKS3-F1
#
_cell.length_a   1.000
_cell.length_b   1.000
_cell.length_c   1.000
_cell.angle_alpha   90.00
_cell.angle_beta   90.00
_cell.angle_gamma   90.00
#
_symmetry.space_group_name_H-M   'P 1'
#
loop_
_entity.id
_entity.type
_entity.pdbx_description
1 polymer ?
#
loop_
_entity_poly.entity_id
_entity_poly.type
_entity_poly.pdbx_seq_one_letter_code
_entity_poly.pdbx_strand_id
1 'polypeptide(L)' 'MKKMLIVPAAFAGLVLLAGCGGDTNVRVEGSTSISKGQELTDLQRALNEGAITQGEYDSLRSRIMRRPN' A
#
# COMPACT_ATOMS: atom_id res chain seq x y z
N MET A 1 -7.29 31.62 56.61
CA MET A 1 -5.96 32.22 56.84
C MET A 1 -4.88 31.23 56.41
N LYS A 2 -3.79 31.76 55.82
CA LYS A 2 -2.53 31.08 55.42
C LYS A 2 -2.63 30.34 54.07
N LYS A 3 -2.39 31.07 52.97
CA LYS A 3 -1.08 31.21 52.27
C LYS A 3 -0.72 29.88 51.59
N MET A 4 -1.02 29.73 50.29
CA MET A 4 -0.16 30.16 49.17
C MET A 4 1.17 29.38 49.14
N LEU A 5 1.23 28.42 48.22
CA LEU A 5 2.41 27.82 47.59
C LEU A 5 1.89 27.32 46.23
N ILE A 6 1.81 28.16 45.19
CA ILE A 6 2.88 28.40 44.18
C ILE A 6 3.52 27.05 43.79
N VAL A 7 2.97 26.33 42.80
CA VAL A 7 3.41 26.31 41.37
C VAL A 7 4.89 25.86 41.26
N PRO A 8 5.24 24.84 40.43
CA PRO A 8 4.62 24.56 39.14
C PRO A 8 4.25 23.10 38.88
N ALA A 9 3.00 22.91 38.47
CA ALA A 9 2.52 21.74 37.74
C ALA A 9 3.08 21.73 36.30
N ALA A 10 4.41 21.65 36.14
CA ALA A 10 5.07 21.76 34.84
C ALA A 10 6.09 20.63 34.54
N PHE A 11 6.07 19.51 35.27
CA PHE A 11 7.12 18.49 35.09
C PHE A 11 6.68 17.02 35.21
N ALA A 12 5.42 16.69 34.95
CA ALA A 12 4.98 15.30 34.94
C ALA A 12 3.88 15.07 33.89
N GLY A 13 4.28 14.77 32.64
CA GLY A 13 3.29 14.40 31.63
C GLY A 13 3.79 14.12 30.22
N LEU A 14 5.11 14.01 29.97
CA LEU A 14 5.66 13.87 28.62
C LEU A 14 6.38 12.53 28.37
N VAL A 15 5.79 11.40 28.78
CA VAL A 15 6.40 10.06 28.53
C VAL A 15 5.43 9.03 27.93
N LEU A 16 4.24 9.41 27.46
CA LEU A 16 3.27 8.43 26.93
C LEU A 16 3.27 8.22 25.41
N LEU A 17 4.30 8.68 24.66
CA LEU A 17 4.35 8.44 23.20
C LEU A 17 5.50 7.53 22.72
N ALA A 18 6.33 6.98 23.62
CA ALA A 18 7.35 6.02 23.23
C ALA A 18 6.82 4.59 23.36
N GLY A 19 6.04 4.11 22.39
CA GLY A 19 5.55 2.73 22.47
C GLY A 19 4.49 2.29 21.46
N CYS A 20 4.64 2.61 20.18
CA CYS A 20 4.09 1.76 19.12
C CYS A 20 5.00 1.83 17.89
N GLY A 21 6.29 1.54 18.10
CA GLY A 21 7.23 1.16 17.05
C GLY A 21 7.08 -0.34 16.81
N GLY A 22 5.98 -0.73 16.19
CA GLY A 22 5.84 -2.05 15.58
C GLY A 22 6.10 -1.88 14.11
N ASP A 23 7.33 -2.15 13.68
CA ASP A 23 7.68 -2.34 12.28
C ASP A 23 6.94 -3.61 11.83
N THR A 24 5.66 -3.45 11.48
CA THR A 24 4.94 -4.49 10.77
C THR A 24 5.41 -4.36 9.34
N ASN A 25 6.53 -5.03 9.05
CA ASN A 25 6.81 -5.53 7.72
C ASN A 25 5.69 -6.54 7.40
N VAL A 26 4.49 -6.02 7.15
CA VAL A 26 3.41 -6.75 6.52
C VAL A 26 3.88 -6.90 5.08
N ARG A 27 4.69 -7.92 4.85
CA ARG A 27 4.73 -8.57 3.56
C ARG A 27 3.29 -8.94 3.24
N VAL A 28 2.64 -8.10 2.44
CA VAL A 28 1.37 -8.43 1.79
C VAL A 28 1.69 -9.44 0.69
N GLU A 29 2.29 -10.58 1.07
CA GLU A 29 2.58 -11.70 0.17
C GLU A 29 1.30 -12.49 -0.17
N GLY A 30 0.13 -12.07 0.36
CA GLY A 30 -1.06 -12.92 0.42
C GLY A 30 -2.30 -12.55 -0.40
N SER A 31 -2.45 -11.34 -0.98
CA SER A 31 -3.82 -10.93 -1.40
C SER A 31 -3.99 -10.18 -2.71
N THR A 32 -2.92 -9.83 -3.41
CA THR A 32 -2.99 -9.19 -4.75
C THR A 32 -2.19 -9.98 -5.77
N SER A 33 -2.25 -11.30 -5.71
CA SER A 33 -1.79 -12.14 -6.83
C SER A 33 -2.80 -12.01 -7.97
N ILE A 34 -2.65 -10.96 -8.78
CA ILE A 34 -3.40 -10.85 -10.03
C ILE A 34 -3.01 -12.06 -10.89
N SER A 35 -4.02 -12.85 -11.25
CA SER A 35 -3.80 -13.98 -12.15
C SER A 35 -3.50 -13.47 -13.56
N LYS A 36 -2.72 -14.23 -14.33
CA LYS A 36 -2.52 -13.92 -15.75
C LYS A 36 -3.84 -13.77 -16.51
N GLY A 37 -4.88 -14.52 -16.14
CA GLY A 37 -6.20 -14.41 -16.75
C GLY A 37 -6.83 -13.03 -16.54
N GLN A 38 -6.70 -12.48 -15.33
CA GLN A 38 -7.15 -11.12 -15.02
C GLN A 38 -6.35 -10.07 -15.80
N GLU A 39 -5.02 -10.19 -15.82
CA GLU A 39 -4.16 -9.28 -16.59
C GLU A 39 -4.51 -9.28 -18.08
N LEU A 40 -4.77 -10.45 -18.67
CA LEU A 40 -5.17 -10.57 -20.08
C LEU A 40 -6.57 -10.00 -20.33
N THR A 41 -7.49 -10.14 -19.38
CA THR A 41 -8.85 -9.60 -19.48
C THR A 41 -8.81 -8.06 -19.45
N ASP A 42 -8.04 -7.49 -18.52
CA ASP A 42 -7.86 -6.04 -18.42
C ASP A 42 -7.14 -5.49 -19.66
N LEU A 43 -6.15 -6.21 -20.17
CA LEU A 43 -5.45 -5.83 -21.40
C LEU A 43 -6.38 -5.82 -22.62
N GLN A 44 -7.28 -6.80 -22.74
CA GLN A 44 -8.28 -6.82 -23.80
C GLN A 44 -9.29 -5.67 -23.65
N ARG A 45 -9.70 -5.36 -22.43
CA ARG A 45 -10.58 -4.21 -22.17
C ARG A 45 -9.92 -2.90 -22.60
N ALA A 46 -8.65 -2.69 -22.27
CA ALA A 46 -7.90 -1.49 -22.67
C ALA A 46 -7.83 -1.34 -24.20
N LEU A 47 -7.65 -2.43 -24.94
CA LEU A 47 -7.69 -2.42 -26.41
C LEU A 47 -9.08 -2.04 -26.94
N ASN A 48 -10.13 -2.63 -26.36
CA ASN A 48 -11.52 -2.36 -26.77
C ASN A 48 -11.95 -0.92 -26.48
N GLU A 49 -11.41 -0.33 -25.41
CA GLU A 49 -11.62 1.08 -25.04
C GLU A 49 -10.77 2.03 -25.89
N GLY A 50 -9.90 1.51 -26.76
CA GLY A 50 -8.98 2.31 -27.56
C GLY A 50 -7.88 2.99 -26.74
N ALA A 51 -7.66 2.55 -25.49
CA ALA A 51 -6.62 3.07 -24.60
C ALA A 51 -5.20 2.62 -25.03
N ILE A 52 -5.11 1.52 -25.79
CA ILE A 52 -3.88 1.00 -26.39
C ILE A 52 -4.13 0.58 -27.84
N THR A 53 -3.06 0.53 -28.61
CA THR A 53 -3.06 0.02 -29.99
C THR A 53 -2.96 -1.52 -30.02
N GLN A 54 -3.29 -2.12 -31.17
CA GLN A 54 -3.15 -3.56 -31.38
C GLN A 54 -1.70 -4.05 -31.16
N GLY A 55 -0.70 -3.27 -31.59
CA GLY A 55 0.71 -3.63 -31.42
C GLY A 55 1.17 -3.63 -29.95
N GLU A 56 0.66 -2.69 -29.16
CA GLU A 56 0.89 -2.64 -27.71
C GLU A 56 0.21 -3.82 -27.00
N TYR A 57 -1.02 -4.13 -27.39
CA TYR A 57 -1.73 -5.32 -26.91
C TYR A 57 -0.92 -6.60 -27.14
N ASP A 58 -0.45 -6.84 -28.38
CA ASP A 58 0.29 -8.06 -28.72
C ASP A 58 1.60 -8.18 -27.92
N SER A 59 2.30 -7.04 -27.77
CA SER A 59 3.54 -6.95 -27.01
C SER A 59 3.34 -7.26 -25.53
N LEU A 60 2.31 -6.69 -24.91
CA LEU A 60 1.99 -6.89 -23.50
C LEU A 60 1.46 -8.30 -23.25
N ARG A 61 0.58 -8.81 -24.12
CA ARG A 61 0.07 -10.18 -24.07
C ARG A 61 1.20 -11.19 -24.08
N SER A 62 2.19 -11.01 -24.96
CA SER A 62 3.37 -11.88 -25.03
C SER A 62 4.16 -11.89 -23.71
N ARG A 63 4.35 -10.72 -23.07
CA ARG A 63 5.06 -10.61 -21.79
C ARG A 63 4.32 -11.34 -20.67
N ILE A 64 3.00 -11.16 -20.57
CA ILE A 64 2.16 -11.83 -19.56
C ILE A 64 2.26 -13.36 -19.70
N MET A 65 2.19 -13.85 -20.95
CA MET A 65 2.25 -15.29 -21.23
C MET A 65 3.63 -15.92 -20.92
N ARG A 66 4.72 -15.15 -21.04
CA ARG A 66 6.09 -15.63 -20.79
C ARG A 66 6.47 -15.71 -19.31
N ARG A 67 5.74 -15.03 -18.41
CA ARG A 67 5.97 -15.14 -16.96
C ARG A 67 5.77 -16.60 -16.53
N PRO A 68 6.53 -17.17 -15.57
CA PRO A 68 6.13 -18.42 -14.94
C PRO A 68 4.80 -18.27 -14.17
N ASN A 69 4.08 -19.37 -13.96
CA ASN A 69 2.86 -19.40 -13.14
C ASN A 69 3.21 -19.47 -11.66
#